data_AF-A0A7C1DWA4-F1
#
_entry.id   AF-A0A7C1DWA4-F1
#
_cell.length_a   1.000
_cell.length_b   1.000
_cell.length_c   1.000
_cell.angle_alpha   90.00
_cell.angle_beta   90.00
_cell.angle_gamma   90.00
#
_symmetry.space_group_name_H-M   'P 1'
#
loop_
_entity.id
_entity.type
_entity.pdbx_description
1 polymer ?
#
loop_
_entity_poly.entity_id
_entity_poly.type
_entity_poly.pdbx_seq_one_letter_code
_entity_poly.pdbx_strand_id
1 'polypeptide(L)'
;MLSKGRVCVKFVGRDQGVCVVLDFKDGKALVAGPKVRKRAVNPLHLALLKQELPKEAKTEVAMLKALEGMQNDFEQAQADPVDLLVLKAKAGQRKQ
;
A
#
# COMPACT_ATOMS: atom_id res chain seq x y z
N MET A 1 -11.29 -9.98 -8.78
CA MET A 1 -12.20 -8.94 -9.30
C MET A 1 -12.01 -7.69 -8.47
N LEU A 2 -11.91 -6.51 -9.09
CA LEU A 2 -11.83 -5.24 -8.37
C LEU A 2 -13.23 -4.91 -7.84
N SER A 3 -13.39 -4.86 -6.52
CA SER A 3 -14.67 -4.62 -5.86
C SER A 3 -14.48 -3.70 -4.66
N LYS A 4 -15.55 -3.02 -4.26
CA LYS A 4 -15.54 -2.20 -3.04
C LYS A 4 -15.07 -3.02 -1.84
N GLY A 5 -14.22 -2.42 -1.00
CA GLY A 5 -13.63 -3.05 0.18
C GLY A 5 -12.39 -3.92 -0.10
N ARG A 6 -11.99 -4.11 -1.38
CA ARG A 6 -10.75 -4.80 -1.69
C ARG A 6 -9.53 -3.97 -1.31
N VAL A 7 -8.57 -4.62 -0.66
CA VAL A 7 -7.25 -4.07 -0.40
C VAL A 7 -6.37 -4.22 -1.63
N CYS A 8 -5.61 -3.19 -1.92
CA CYS A 8 -4.70 -3.14 -3.05
C CYS A 8 -3.48 -2.27 -2.74
N VAL A 9 -2.46 -2.37 -3.59
CA VAL A 9 -1.27 -1.52 -3.57
C VAL A 9 -1.28 -0.66 -4.82
N LYS A 10 -1.16 0.65 -4.63
CA LYS A 10 -0.85 1.57 -5.72
C LYS A 10 0.66 1.62 -5.89
N PHE A 11 1.16 1.08 -6.99
CA PHE A 11 2.59 0.99 -7.29
C PHE A 11 3.07 2.05 -8.30
N VAL A 12 2.15 2.85 -8.87
CA VAL A 12 2.46 3.89 -9.87
C VAL A 12 2.11 5.29 -9.38
N GLY A 13 3.02 6.24 -9.64
CA GLY A 13 2.84 7.67 -9.36
C GLY A 13 3.48 8.12 -8.03
N ARG A 14 3.12 9.32 -7.57
CA ARG A 14 3.72 9.95 -6.36
C ARG A 14 3.20 9.35 -5.05
N ASP A 15 1.90 9.06 -4.99
CA ASP A 15 1.26 8.50 -3.79
C ASP A 15 1.29 6.96 -3.88
N GLN A 16 2.45 6.33 -3.69
CA GLN A 16 2.55 4.86 -3.64
C GLN A 16 2.25 4.36 -2.23
N GLY A 17 1.60 3.20 -2.14
CA GLY A 17 1.20 2.64 -0.85
C GLY A 17 0.03 1.68 -0.92
N VAL A 18 -0.30 1.14 0.25
CA VAL A 18 -1.47 0.31 0.47
C VAL A 18 -2.72 1.19 0.51
N CYS A 19 -3.77 0.74 -0.17
CA CYS A 19 -5.06 1.43 -0.24
C CYS A 19 -6.23 0.45 -0.34
N VAL A 20 -7.43 0.95 -0.07
CA VAL A 20 -8.70 0.23 -0.25
C VAL A 20 -9.48 0.84 -1.41
N VAL A 21 -10.17 -0.01 -2.17
CA VAL A 21 -11.15 0.40 -3.17
C VAL A 21 -12.45 0.83 -2.48
N LEU A 22 -12.78 2.11 -2.55
CA LEU A 22 -14.03 2.66 -2.02
C LEU A 22 -15.19 2.52 -2.98
N ASP A 23 -14.91 2.66 -4.28
CA ASP A 23 -15.90 2.56 -5.34
C ASP A 23 -15.24 2.25 -6.69
N PHE A 24 -16.03 1.78 -7.65
CA PHE A 24 -15.58 1.53 -9.01
C PHE A 24 -16.62 2.05 -10.00
N LYS A 25 -16.26 3.09 -10.75
CA LYS A 25 -17.16 3.77 -11.68
C LYS A 25 -16.41 4.23 -12.92
N ASP A 26 -17.05 4.13 -14.09
CA ASP A 26 -16.50 4.61 -15.37
C ASP A 26 -15.09 4.06 -15.69
N GLY A 27 -14.87 2.78 -15.35
CA GLY A 27 -13.58 2.11 -15.53
C GLY A 27 -12.46 2.58 -14.60
N LYS A 28 -12.76 3.44 -13.61
CA LYS A 28 -11.80 3.96 -12.63
C LYS A 28 -12.17 3.50 -11.22
N ALA A 29 -11.13 3.20 -10.43
CA ALA A 29 -11.27 2.85 -9.03
C ALA A 29 -11.08 4.08 -8.16
N LEU A 30 -12.05 4.42 -7.31
CA LEU A 30 -11.86 5.39 -6.24
C LEU A 30 -11.15 4.68 -5.09
N VAL A 31 -9.94 5.11 -4.76
CA VAL A 31 -9.12 4.50 -3.71
C VAL A 31 -8.78 5.50 -2.62
N ALA A 32 -8.52 5.00 -1.41
CA ALA A 32 -7.96 5.77 -0.30
C ALA A 32 -7.05 4.87 0.56
N GLY A 33 -6.01 5.45 1.14
CA GLY A 33 -5.06 4.74 2.02
C GLY A 33 -4.28 5.70 2.91
N PRO A 34 -3.49 5.20 3.87
CA PRO A 34 -2.77 6.05 4.83
C PRO A 34 -1.79 7.03 4.15
N LYS A 35 -1.06 6.57 3.13
CA LYS A 35 -0.18 7.40 2.29
C LYS A 35 -0.73 7.64 0.87
N VAL A 36 -1.92 7.13 0.58
CA VAL A 36 -2.58 7.25 -0.72
C VAL A 36 -3.79 8.17 -0.60
N ARG A 37 -3.69 9.39 -1.15
CA ARG A 37 -4.79 10.36 -1.14
C ARG A 37 -6.04 9.78 -1.82
N LYS A 38 -7.21 10.14 -1.30
CA LYS A 38 -8.49 9.76 -1.88
C LYS A 38 -8.64 10.30 -3.30
N ARG A 39 -8.62 9.42 -4.31
CA ARG A 39 -8.74 9.80 -5.72
C ARG A 39 -9.16 8.65 -6.62
N ALA A 40 -9.70 9.00 -7.79
CA ALA A 40 -9.92 8.04 -8.86
C ALA A 40 -8.59 7.69 -9.55
N VAL A 41 -8.33 6.39 -9.72
CA VAL A 41 -7.13 5.85 -10.36
C VAL A 41 -7.51 4.80 -11.41
N ASN A 42 -6.62 4.62 -12.39
CA ASN A 42 -6.75 3.52 -13.33
C ASN A 42 -6.47 2.18 -12.60
N PRO A 43 -7.33 1.16 -12.72
CA PRO A 43 -7.11 -0.17 -12.14
C PRO A 43 -5.77 -0.81 -12.50
N LEU A 44 -5.22 -0.48 -13.67
CA LEU A 44 -3.91 -0.98 -14.11
C LEU A 44 -2.75 -0.52 -13.21
N HIS A 45 -2.96 0.52 -12.40
CA HIS A 45 -1.96 1.02 -11.44
C HIS A 45 -2.09 0.37 -10.05
N LEU A 46 -3.01 -0.58 -9.91
CA LEU A 46 -3.35 -1.25 -8.66
C LEU A 46 -3.00 -2.74 -8.72
N ALA A 47 -2.27 -3.21 -7.72
CA ALA A 47 -2.06 -4.64 -7.48
C ALA A 47 -3.00 -5.09 -6.36
N LEU A 48 -3.91 -6.01 -6.65
CA LEU A 48 -4.84 -6.53 -5.63
C LEU A 48 -4.10 -7.39 -4.61
N LEU A 49 -4.38 -7.16 -3.33
CA LEU A 49 -3.86 -8.00 -2.25
C LEU A 49 -4.87 -9.10 -1.90
N LYS A 50 -4.34 -10.23 -1.42
CA LYS A 50 -5.17 -11.34 -0.92
C LYS A 50 -5.87 -10.98 0.39
N GLN A 51 -5.28 -10.08 1.18
CA GLN A 51 -5.84 -9.62 2.44
C GLN A 51 -7.17 -8.89 2.22
N GLU A 52 -8.05 -9.04 3.19
CA GLU A 52 -9.33 -8.35 3.27
C GLU A 52 -9.36 -7.49 4.52
N LEU A 53 -10.16 -6.42 4.47
CA LEU A 53 -10.35 -5.59 5.66
C LEU A 53 -11.20 -6.32 6.70
N PRO A 54 -11.03 -6.01 7.99
CA PRO A 54 -11.92 -6.49 9.05
C PRO A 54 -13.37 -6.13 8.74
N LYS A 55 -14.32 -7.03 9.05
CA LYS A 55 -15.76 -6.79 8.81
C LYS A 55 -16.31 -5.56 9.54
N GLU A 56 -15.65 -5.14 10.61
CA GLU A 56 -15.98 -3.95 11.41
C GLU A 56 -15.54 -2.64 10.75
N ALA A 57 -14.61 -2.68 9.80
CA ALA A 57 -14.08 -1.51 9.11
C ALA A 57 -15.05 -1.01 8.02
N LYS A 58 -16.20 -0.50 8.45
CA LYS A 58 -17.28 -0.02 7.56
C LYS A 58 -17.16 1.46 7.19
N THR A 59 -16.46 2.24 8.01
CA THR A 59 -16.23 3.67 7.77
C THR A 59 -14.87 3.90 7.15
N GLU A 60 -14.72 4.96 6.34
CA GLU A 60 -13.43 5.32 5.72
C GLU A 60 -12.31 5.43 6.77
N VAL A 61 -12.58 6.07 7.91
CA VAL A 61 -11.63 6.21 9.01
C VAL A 61 -11.19 4.85 9.57
N ALA A 62 -12.14 3.93 9.80
CA ALA A 62 -11.82 2.59 10.29
C ALA A 62 -11.04 1.75 9.26
N MET A 63 -11.36 1.90 7.97
CA MET A 63 -10.60 1.27 6.90
C MET A 63 -9.17 1.79 6.86
N LEU A 64 -8.96 3.11 6.91
CA LEU A 64 -7.62 3.70 6.92
C LEU A 64 -6.79 3.21 8.10
N LYS A 65 -7.37 3.17 9.31
CA LYS A 65 -6.69 2.65 10.50
C LYS A 65 -6.32 1.17 10.35
N ALA A 66 -7.20 0.35 9.77
CA ALA A 66 -6.92 -1.06 9.52
C ALA A 66 -5.79 -1.28 8.48
N LEU A 67 -5.53 -0.30 7.62
CA LEU A 67 -4.45 -0.34 6.63
C LEU A 67 -3.11 0.15 7.15
N GLU A 68 -3.03 0.83 8.31
CA GLU A 68 -1.77 1.36 8.85
C GLU A 68 -0.72 0.25 9.08
N GLY A 69 -1.14 -0.90 9.63
CA GLY A 69 -0.26 -2.05 9.82
C GLY A 69 0.30 -2.57 8.49
N MET A 70 -0.58 -2.74 7.49
CA MET A 70 -0.19 -3.21 6.15
C MET A 70 0.70 -2.18 5.43
N GLN A 71 0.48 -0.89 5.68
CA GLN A 71 1.30 0.18 5.13
C GLN A 71 2.72 0.14 5.70
N ASN A 72 2.87 -0.17 7.00
CA ASN A 72 4.19 -0.36 7.61
C ASN A 72 4.91 -1.59 7.02
N ASP A 73 4.19 -2.71 6.85
CA ASP A 73 4.75 -3.91 6.22
C ASP A 73 5.18 -3.63 4.78
N PHE A 74 4.37 -2.86 4.04
CA PHE A 74 4.69 -2.44 2.67
C PHE A 74 5.93 -1.54 2.62
N GLU A 75 6.08 -0.61 3.56
CA GLU A 75 7.26 0.25 3.64
C GLU A 75 8.52 -0.53 4.02
N GLN A 76 8.42 -1.48 4.94
CA GLN A 76 9.53 -2.39 5.25
C GLN A 76 9.91 -3.24 4.03
N ALA A 77 8.92 -3.74 3.29
CA ALA A 77 9.16 -4.49 2.05
C ALA A 77 9.73 -3.63 0.92
N GLN A 78 9.36 -2.34 0.81
CA GLN A 78 9.96 -1.41 -0.14
C GLN A 78 11.36 -0.95 0.26
N ALA A 79 11.62 -0.86 1.56
CA ALA A 79 12.95 -0.55 2.08
C ALA A 79 13.97 -1.65 1.73
N ASP A 80 13.53 -2.86 1.41
CA ASP A 80 14.42 -3.97 1.06
C ASP A 80 14.30 -4.42 -0.40
N PRO A 81 15.27 -3.98 -1.21
CA PRO A 81 16.24 -4.96 -1.72
C PRO A 81 17.68 -4.66 -1.28
N VAL A 82 17.92 -3.55 -0.58
CA VAL A 82 19.24 -2.90 -0.46
C VAL A 82 19.54 -2.40 0.96
N ASP A 83 18.59 -2.37 1.90
CA ASP A 83 18.95 -2.27 3.32
C ASP A 83 19.91 -3.42 3.71
N LEU A 84 19.72 -4.58 3.06
CA LEU A 84 20.61 -5.74 3.03
C LEU A 84 22.06 -5.51 2.51
N LEU A 85 22.32 -4.48 1.71
CA LEU A 85 23.62 -4.24 1.05
C LEU A 85 24.39 -3.09 1.71
N VAL A 86 23.69 -2.08 2.21
CA VAL A 86 24.30 -0.95 2.92
C VAL A 86 24.64 -1.29 4.38
N LEU A 87 23.89 -2.18 5.04
CA LEU A 87 24.34 -2.77 6.32
C LEU A 87 25.57 -3.67 6.16
N LYS A 88 25.70 -4.39 5.04
CA LYS A 88 26.94 -5.12 4.69
C LYS A 88 28.11 -4.15 4.47
N ALA A 89 27.88 -2.98 3.88
CA ALA A 89 28.89 -1.94 3.73
C ALA A 89 29.27 -1.25 5.06
N LYS A 90 28.33 -1.09 6.01
CA LYS A 90 28.62 -0.61 7.39
C LYS A 90 29.64 -1.48 8.15
N ALA A 91 29.78 -2.78 7.85
CA ALA A 91 30.61 -3.71 8.61
C ALA A 91 32.02 -3.96 8.02
N GLY A 92 32.21 -3.79 6.70
CA GLY A 92 33.45 -4.15 6.01
C GLY A 92 34.55 -3.08 5.96
N GLN A 93 34.25 -1.81 6.24
CA GLN A 93 35.21 -0.70 6.12
C GLN A 93 35.86 -0.24 7.45
N ARG A 94 35.59 -0.91 8.58
CA ARG A 94 36.41 -0.75 9.79
C ARG A 94 37.61 -1.70 9.76
N LYS A 95 38.43 -1.64 8.70
CA LYS A 95 39.79 -2.18 8.76
C LYS A 95 40.70 -1.09 9.33
N GLN A 96 41.26 -1.44 10.49
CA GLN A 96 42.60 -1.15 11.02
C GLN A 96 43.31 0.11 10.53
#